data_AF-A0A165Y3X5-F1
#
_entry.id   AF-A0A165Y3X5-F1
#
_cell.length_a   1.000
_cell.length_b   1.000
_cell.length_c   1.000
_cell.angle_alpha   90.00
_cell.angle_beta   90.00
_cell.angle_gamma   90.00
#
_symmetry.space_group_name_H-M   'P 1'
#
loop_
_entity.id
_entity.type
_entity.pdbx_description
1 polymer ?
#
loop_
_entity_poly.entity_id
_entity_poly.type
_entity_poly.pdbx_seq_one_letter_code
_entity_poly.pdbx_strand_id
1 'polypeptide(L)' 'DTIMSMEGADESINRTLGKLKDSPLQIGNITFYVQAQVVTRSPVPLLLGMPFFALSNCTKEFHDEGDMTLTITNPN' A
#
# COMPACT_ATOMS: atom_id res chain seq x y z
N ASP A 1 -17.02 -11.30 3.21
CA ASP A 1 -15.80 -10.47 3.28
C ASP A 1 -15.08 -10.66 4.60
N THR A 2 -13.75 -10.67 4.59
CA THR A 2 -12.95 -10.73 5.84
C THR A 2 -12.75 -9.30 6.33
N ILE A 3 -13.37 -8.96 7.47
CA ILE A 3 -13.18 -7.67 8.13
C ILE A 3 -11.88 -7.72 8.92
N MET A 4 -10.93 -6.88 8.53
CA MET A 4 -9.67 -6.66 9.24
C MET A 4 -9.75 -5.38 10.09
N SER A 5 -9.02 -5.37 11.21
CA SER A 5 -8.75 -4.16 11.98
C SER A 5 -7.44 -3.55 11.49
N MET A 6 -7.49 -2.28 11.10
CA MET A 6 -6.31 -1.46 10.82
C MET A 6 -5.98 -0.67 12.08
N GLU A 7 -4.74 -0.72 12.52
CA GLU A 7 -4.22 0.12 13.60
C GLU A 7 -3.36 1.23 12.99
N GLY A 8 -3.74 2.48 13.25
CA GLY A 8 -3.03 3.68 12.82
C GLY A 8 -1.82 3.98 13.70
N ALA A 9 -0.93 4.82 13.20
CA ALA A 9 0.21 5.31 13.98
C ALA A 9 -0.20 6.20 15.17
N ASP A 10 -1.45 6.69 15.18
CA ASP A 10 -2.09 7.42 16.26
C ASP A 10 -2.85 6.51 17.24
N GLU A 11 -2.59 5.19 17.20
CA GLU A 11 -3.26 4.14 17.97
C GLU A 11 -4.76 3.97 17.66
N SER A 12 -5.26 4.66 16.63
CA SER A 12 -6.66 4.51 16.22
C SER A 12 -6.89 3.16 15.56
N ILE A 13 -7.94 2.45 15.98
CA ILE A 13 -8.33 1.18 15.38
C ILE A 13 -9.54 1.42 14.48
N ASN A 14 -9.33 1.29 13.17
CA ASN A 14 -10.38 1.40 12.16
C ASN A 14 -10.72 0.03 11.59
N ARG A 15 -12.01 -0.32 11.60
CA ARG A 15 -12.49 -1.52 10.92
C ARG A 15 -12.60 -1.26 9.42
N THR A 16 -12.10 -2.21 8.65
CA THR A 16 -12.25 -2.20 7.21
C THR A 16 -13.70 -2.47 6.82
N LEU A 17 -14.18 -1.78 5.79
CA LEU A 17 -15.47 -2.02 5.14
C LEU A 17 -15.44 -3.33 4.33
N GLY A 18 -14.26 -3.75 3.91
CA GLY A 18 -14.04 -4.98 3.17
C GLY A 18 -12.83 -4.89 2.27
N LYS A 19 -12.66 -5.94 1.46
CA LYS A 19 -11.53 -6.09 0.55
C LYS A 19 -11.96 -5.86 -0.89
N LEU A 20 -11.29 -4.93 -1.56
CA LEU A 20 -11.36 -4.77 -3.01
C LEU A 20 -10.38 -5.76 -3.66
N LYS A 21 -10.91 -6.67 -4.47
CA LYS A 21 -10.13 -7.72 -5.11
C LYS A 21 -9.64 -7.28 -6.49
N ASP A 22 -8.40 -7.61 -6.80
CA ASP A 22 -7.76 -7.45 -8.12
C ASP A 22 -8.00 -6.07 -8.74
N SER A 23 -7.86 -5.05 -7.91
CA SER A 23 -8.03 -3.67 -8.35
C SER A 23 -6.81 -3.25 -9.15
N PRO A 24 -6.98 -2.68 -10.36
CA PRO A 24 -5.87 -2.09 -11.09
C PRO A 24 -5.40 -0.84 -10.34
N LEU A 25 -4.12 -0.83 -10.01
CA LEU A 25 -3.40 0.30 -9.44
C LEU A 25 -2.32 0.71 -10.44
N GLN A 26 -2.51 1.85 -11.08
CA GLN A 26 -1.56 2.38 -12.05
C GLN A 26 -0.59 3.35 -11.36
N ILE A 27 0.70 3.10 -11.51
CA ILE A 27 1.79 3.98 -11.05
C ILE A 27 2.67 4.27 -12.25
N GLY A 28 2.56 5.51 -12.76
CA GLY A 28 3.18 5.88 -14.03
C GLY A 28 2.68 4.98 -15.17
N ASN A 29 3.59 4.23 -15.77
CA ASN A 29 3.31 3.33 -16.90
C ASN A 29 3.14 1.87 -16.48
N ILE A 30 3.20 1.56 -15.18
CA ILE A 30 3.07 0.21 -14.65
C ILE A 30 1.69 0.03 -14.03
N THR A 31 1.04 -1.09 -14.31
CA THR A 31 -0.24 -1.47 -13.68
C THR A 31 -0.06 -2.70 -12.82
N PHE A 32 -0.38 -2.57 -11.53
CA PHE A 32 -0.42 -3.67 -10.57
C PHE A 32 -1.86 -4.09 -10.31
N TYR A 33 -2.11 -5.38 -10.12
CA TYR A 33 -3.38 -5.87 -9.61
C TYR A 33 -3.23 -6.15 -8.12
N VAL A 34 -3.85 -5.32 -7.30
CA VAL A 34 -3.68 -5.34 -5.84
C VAL A 34 -4.96 -5.73 -5.12
N GLN A 35 -4.77 -6.27 -3.91
CA GLN A 35 -5.83 -6.56 -2.96
C GLN A 35 -5.83 -5.44 -1.92
N ALA A 36 -6.81 -4.55 -1.97
CA ALA A 36 -6.86 -3.36 -1.10
C ALA A 36 -7.91 -3.52 -0.01
N GLN A 37 -7.59 -3.10 1.21
CA GLN A 37 -8.57 -2.99 2.30
C GLN A 37 -9.14 -1.57 2.31
N VAL A 38 -10.47 -1.46 2.31
CA VAL A 38 -11.17 -0.17 2.29
C VAL A 38 -11.55 0.21 3.71
N VAL A 39 -11.29 1.45 4.12
CA VAL A 39 -11.68 2.01 5.43
C VAL A 39 -12.52 3.26 5.22
N THR A 40 -13.43 3.55 6.16
CA THR A 40 -14.34 4.70 6.06
C THR A 40 -13.60 6.04 6.18
N ARG A 41 -12.53 6.08 6.98
CA ARG A 41 -11.71 7.27 7.20
C ARG A 41 -10.25 6.85 7.30
N SER A 42 -9.40 7.52 6.54
CA SER A 42 -7.95 7.33 6.54
C SER A 42 -7.28 8.71 6.55
N PRO A 43 -6.15 8.89 7.28
CA PRO A 43 -5.37 10.12 7.22
C PRO A 43 -4.71 10.32 5.85
N VAL A 44 -4.59 9.25 5.05
CA VAL A 44 -3.98 9.27 3.71
C VAL A 44 -4.90 8.60 2.67
N PRO A 45 -4.86 9.02 1.40
CA PRO A 45 -5.69 8.43 0.34
C PRO A 45 -5.36 6.95 0.05
N LEU A 46 -4.08 6.57 0.19
CA LEU A 46 -3.59 5.23 -0.09
C LEU A 46 -2.42 4.90 0.84
N LEU A 47 -2.46 3.71 1.44
CA LEU A 47 -1.36 3.18 2.24
C LEU A 47 -0.79 1.95 1.53
N LEU A 48 0.48 2.04 1.15
CA LEU A 48 1.22 0.95 0.53
C LEU A 48 1.96 0.16 1.61
N GLY A 49 1.48 -1.04 1.89
CA GLY A 49 2.07 -1.93 2.88
C GLY A 49 3.11 -2.88 2.28
N MET A 50 3.70 -3.71 3.16
CA MET A 50 4.64 -4.77 2.77
C MET A 50 4.14 -5.70 1.65
N PRO A 51 2.85 -6.08 1.56
CA PRO A 51 2.37 -6.90 0.45
C PRO A 51 2.55 -6.25 -0.92
N PHE A 52 2.33 -4.93 -1.02
CA PHE A 52 2.57 -4.20 -2.26
C PHE A 52 4.06 -4.17 -2.61
N PHE A 53 4.92 -3.85 -1.64
CA PHE A 53 6.37 -3.80 -1.86
C PHE A 53 6.96 -5.16 -2.28
N ALA A 54 6.43 -6.27 -1.76
CA ALA A 54 6.81 -7.61 -2.16
C ALA A 54 6.38 -7.93 -3.60
N LEU A 55 5.17 -7.51 -4.00
CA LEU A 55 4.66 -7.70 -5.37
C LEU A 55 5.48 -6.89 -6.39
N SER A 56 5.87 -5.66 -6.03
CA SER A 56 6.48 -4.72 -6.95
C SER A 56 8.03 -4.74 -6.95
N ASN A 57 8.62 -5.83 -6.42
CA ASN A 57 10.06 -6.00 -6.20
C ASN A 57 10.75 -4.68 -5.82
N CYS A 58 10.22 -4.04 -4.77
CA CYS A 58 10.52 -2.66 -4.45
C CYS A 58 11.86 -2.53 -3.75
N THR A 59 12.74 -1.64 -4.23
CA THR A 59 13.96 -1.26 -3.52
C THR A 59 13.75 0.05 -2.77
N LYS A 60 14.22 0.10 -1.52
CA LYS A 60 14.21 1.29 -0.66
C LYS A 60 15.66 1.63 -0.32
N GLU A 61 16.12 2.77 -0.78
CA GLU A 61 17.46 3.27 -0.49
C GLU A 61 17.32 4.52 0.37
N PHE A 62 17.91 4.48 1.56
CA PHE A 62 17.97 5.62 2.46
C PHE A 62 19.35 6.27 2.29
N HIS A 63 19.37 7.57 2.10
CA HIS A 63 20.61 8.31 1.91
C HIS A 63 20.92 9.15 3.15
N ASP A 64 22.20 9.45 3.35
CA ASP A 64 22.68 10.16 4.54
C ASP A 64 22.16 11.62 4.61
N GLU A 65 21.72 12.18 3.48
CA GLU A 65 21.12 13.52 3.40
C GLU A 65 19.67 13.55 3.90
N GLY A 66 19.11 12.39 4.29
CA GLY A 66 17.78 12.24 4.87
C GLY A 66 16.68 12.00 3.84
N ASP A 67 17.02 11.90 2.56
CA ASP A 67 16.12 11.48 1.50
C ASP A 67 16.06 9.96 1.35
N MET A 68 14.99 9.51 0.68
CA MET A 68 14.75 8.09 0.40
C MET A 68 14.35 7.93 -1.07
N THR A 69 15.08 7.06 -1.78
CA THR A 69 14.70 6.64 -3.12
C THR A 69 13.89 5.35 -3.06
N LEU A 70 12.70 5.38 -3.66
CA LEU A 70 11.84 4.21 -3.81
C LEU A 70 11.83 3.78 -5.29
N THR A 71 12.44 2.63 -5.58
CA THR A 71 12.44 2.06 -6.94
C THR A 71 11.39 0.95 -7.01
N ILE A 72 10.36 1.18 -7.81
CA ILE A 72 9.26 0.25 -8.05
C ILE A 72 9.45 -0.39 -9.42
N THR A 73 9.40 -1.72 -9.48
CA THR A 73 9.48 -2.46 -10.75
C THR A 73 8.27 -3.38 -10.91
N ASN A 74 7.94 -3.73 -12.15
CA ASN A 74 6.99 -4.80 -12.40
C ASN A 74 7.78 -6.06 -12.75
N PRO A 75 7.73 -7.13 -11.94
CA PRO A 75 8.30 -8.40 -12.35
C PRO A 75 7.45 -9.12 -13.43
N ASN A 76 6.24 -8.62 -13.72
CA ASN A 76 5.33 -9.15 -14.73
C ASN A 76 5.31 -8.34 -16.02
#